data_AF-A0A1J3HBR8-F1
#
_entry.id   AF-A0A1J3HBR8-F1
#
_cell.length_a   1.000
_cell.length_b   1.000
_cell.length_c   1.000
_cell.angle_alpha   90.00
_cell.angle_beta   90.00
_cell.angle_gamma   90.00
#
_symmetry.space_group_name_H-M   'P 1'
#
loop_
_entity.id
_entity.type
_entity.pdbx_description
1 polymer ?
#
loop_
_entity_poly.entity_id
_entity_poly.type
_entity_poly.pdbx_seq_one_letter_code
_entity_poly.pdbx_strand_id
1 'polypeptide(L)'
;SSFVKVYMNMSLQLCEARDPKGLYKLARAGKIKDFTGIDDPYESPLNCEIELKEKAGGCPSPVAMAEEVISYLQDKGFLENH
;
A
#
# COMPACT_ATOMS: atom_id res chain seq x y z
N SER A 1 7.63 12.85 -19.57
CA SER A 1 7.54 12.51 -18.15
C SER A 1 6.54 11.38 -18.02
N SER A 2 6.94 10.26 -17.44
CA SER A 2 6.05 9.12 -17.20
C SER A 2 5.75 9.06 -15.71
N PHE A 3 4.50 8.79 -15.35
CA PHE A 3 4.04 8.68 -13.96
C PHE A 3 3.38 7.32 -13.78
N VAL A 4 3.77 6.60 -12.73
CA VAL A 4 3.28 5.26 -12.42
C VAL A 4 2.64 5.30 -11.04
N LYS A 5 1.35 5.00 -10.94
CA LYS A 5 0.63 4.88 -9.67
C LYS A 5 0.76 3.45 -9.17
N VAL A 6 1.28 3.33 -7.95
CA VAL A 6 1.35 2.07 -7.21
C VAL A 6 0.34 2.14 -6.08
N TYR A 7 -0.68 1.30 -6.13
CA TYR A 7 -1.69 1.19 -5.10
C TYR A 7 -1.30 0.10 -4.09
N MET A 8 -1.08 0.50 -2.84
CA MET A 8 -0.90 -0.42 -1.72
C MET A 8 -2.26 -0.85 -1.18
N ASN A 9 -2.88 -1.84 -1.83
CA ASN A 9 -4.17 -2.39 -1.44
C ASN A 9 -4.01 -3.41 -0.30
N MET A 10 -3.65 -2.93 0.88
CA MET A 10 -3.54 -3.73 2.10
C MET A 10 -4.77 -3.50 2.96
N SER A 11 -5.28 -4.57 3.58
CA SER A 11 -6.42 -4.46 4.48
C SER A 11 -6.15 -3.51 5.65
N LEU A 12 -7.18 -2.75 6.04
CA LEU A 12 -7.13 -1.90 7.22
C LEU A 12 -6.73 -2.70 8.47
N GLN A 13 -7.25 -3.93 8.61
CA GLN A 13 -6.95 -4.83 9.71
C GLN A 13 -5.45 -5.13 9.82
N LEU A 14 -4.77 -5.40 8.70
CA LEU A 14 -3.32 -5.62 8.68
C LEU A 14 -2.56 -4.35 9.06
N CYS A 15 -3.00 -3.19 8.57
CA CYS A 15 -2.40 -1.89 8.90
C CYS A 15 -2.53 -1.56 10.40
N GLU A 16 -3.73 -1.76 10.98
CA GLU A 16 -4.00 -1.59 12.41
C GLU A 16 -3.21 -2.58 13.27
N ALA A 17 -3.06 -3.83 12.83
CA ALA A 17 -2.30 -4.83 13.57
C ALA A 17 -0.80 -4.50 13.64
N ARG A 18 -0.25 -3.83 12.62
CA ARG A 18 1.16 -3.43 12.58
C ARG A 18 1.46 -2.24 13.48
N ASP A 19 0.59 -1.23 13.44
CA ASP A 19 0.64 0.05 14.15
C ASP A 19 1.97 0.42 14.84
N PRO A 20 3.08 0.57 14.08
CA PRO A 20 4.42 0.67 14.67
C PRO A 20 4.62 1.95 15.48
N LYS A 21 3.75 2.94 15.26
CA LYS A 21 3.77 4.25 15.90
C LYS A 21 2.63 4.45 16.90
N GLY A 22 1.73 3.48 17.05
CA GLY A 22 0.57 3.62 17.94
C GLY A 22 -0.51 4.58 17.43
N LEU A 23 -0.49 4.99 16.16
CA LEU A 23 -1.39 6.00 15.60
C LEU A 23 -2.81 5.46 15.47
N TYR A 24 -2.97 4.21 15.02
CA TYR A 24 -4.30 3.58 14.93
C TYR A 24 -4.92 3.43 16.32
N LYS A 25 -4.12 3.03 17.32
CA LYS A 25 -4.57 2.96 18.71
C LYS A 25 -5.05 4.33 19.24
N LEU A 26 -4.33 5.41 18.92
CA LEU A 26 -4.73 6.76 19.33
C LEU A 26 -6.00 7.24 18.59
N ALA A 27 -6.13 6.93 17.30
CA ALA A 27 -7.32 7.24 16.50
C ALA A 27 -8.56 6.49 17.02
N ARG A 28 -8.45 5.17 17.27
CA ARG A 28 -9.51 4.36 17.90
C ARG A 28 -9.92 4.87 19.29
N ALA A 29 -9.00 5.49 20.02
CA ALA A 29 -9.27 6.13 21.31
C ALA A 29 -9.82 7.57 21.20
N GLY A 30 -10.08 8.06 19.98
CA GLY A 30 -10.62 9.40 19.73
C GLY A 30 -9.64 10.55 19.99
N LYS A 31 -8.34 10.25 20.12
CA LYS A 31 -7.29 11.26 20.38
C LYS A 31 -6.75 11.90 19.10
N ILE A 32 -6.93 11.22 17.96
CA ILE A 32 -6.67 11.74 16.63
C ILE A 32 -8.01 11.68 15.89
N LYS A 33 -8.39 12.80 15.25
CA LYS A 33 -9.60 12.93 14.44
C LYS A 33 -9.22 12.92 12.97
N ASP A 34 -10.20 12.64 12.12
CA ASP A 34 -10.09 12.66 10.67
C ASP A 34 -8.95 11.74 10.19
N PHE A 35 -8.84 10.57 10.83
CA PHE A 35 -7.83 9.57 10.56
C PHE A 35 -8.33 8.59 9.49
N THR A 36 -7.65 8.63 8.34
CA THR A 36 -8.00 7.82 7.18
C THR A 36 -8.07 6.32 7.51
N GLY A 37 -9.18 5.68 7.12
CA GLY A 37 -9.50 4.28 7.41
C GLY A 37 -10.22 4.07 8.75
N ILE A 38 -10.28 5.06 9.64
CA ILE A 38 -10.97 4.96 10.93
C ILE A 38 -12.26 5.81 10.93
N ASP A 39 -12.11 7.13 10.88
CA ASP A 39 -13.20 8.12 10.92
C ASP A 39 -13.24 9.00 9.66
N ASP A 40 -12.21 8.92 8.81
CA ASP A 40 -12.18 9.52 7.47
C ASP A 40 -12.00 8.41 6.40
N PRO A 41 -12.77 8.38 5.30
CA PRO A 41 -12.66 7.31 4.29
C PRO A 41 -11.34 7.37 3.51
N TYR A 42 -10.81 6.19 3.15
CA TYR A 42 -9.79 6.08 2.12
C TYR A 42 -10.46 5.90 0.75
N GLU A 43 -10.16 6.77 -0.20
CA GLU A 43 -10.64 6.64 -1.58
C GLU A 43 -9.67 5.78 -2.39
N SER A 44 -10.01 4.50 -2.59
CA SER A 44 -9.23 3.63 -3.48
C SER A 44 -9.12 4.21 -4.88
N PRO A 45 -7.95 4.12 -5.53
CA PRO A 45 -7.74 4.73 -6.84
C PRO A 45 -8.62 4.06 -7.90
N LEU A 46 -9.27 4.87 -8.73
CA LEU A 46 -10.06 4.37 -9.87
C LEU A 46 -9.22 3.59 -10.88
N ASN A 47 -7.95 3.98 -11.03
CA ASN A 47 -6.99 3.31 -11.91
C ASN A 47 -5.61 3.38 -11.25
N CYS A 48 -4.87 2.28 -11.29
CA CYS A 48 -3.46 2.21 -10.94
C CYS A 48 -2.74 1.28 -11.92
N GLU A 49 -1.48 1.57 -12.19
CA GLU A 49 -0.63 0.75 -13.04
C GLU A 49 -0.13 -0.51 -12.31
N ILE A 50 0.04 -0.41 -10.98
CA ILE A 50 0.47 -1.53 -10.12
C ILE A 50 -0.43 -1.57 -8.89
N GLU A 51 -0.98 -2.75 -8.56
CA GLU A 51 -1.74 -3.00 -7.34
C GLU A 51 -1.02 -4.05 -6.48
N LEU A 52 -0.46 -3.63 -5.34
CA LEU A 52 0.19 -4.51 -4.38
C LEU A 52 -0.80 -4.88 -3.27
N LYS A 53 -1.11 -6.16 -3.11
CA LYS A 53 -2.10 -6.68 -2.16
C LYS A 53 -1.65 -7.91 -1.39
N GLU A 54 -2.40 -8.30 -0.37
CA GLU A 54 -2.18 -9.57 0.31
C GLU A 54 -2.26 -10.76 -0.67
N LYS A 55 -1.34 -11.72 -0.52
CA LYS A 55 -1.26 -12.94 -1.33
C LYS A 55 -1.26 -14.14 -0.40
N ALA A 56 -1.97 -15.21 -0.77
CA ALA A 56 -2.04 -16.47 0.00
C ALA A 56 -2.37 -16.27 1.51
N GLY A 57 -3.21 -15.28 1.83
CA GLY A 57 -3.65 -15.01 3.21
C GLY A 57 -2.67 -14.20 4.06
N GLY A 58 -1.61 -13.62 3.49
CA GLY A 58 -0.66 -12.79 4.22
C GLY A 58 -0.12 -11.61 3.41
N CYS A 59 0.54 -10.69 4.11
CA CYS A 59 1.27 -9.61 3.44
C CYS A 59 2.55 -10.18 2.80
N PRO A 60 2.78 -9.94 1.50
CA PRO A 60 4.06 -10.24 0.89
C PRO A 60 5.19 -9.48 1.58
N SER A 61 6.42 -10.00 1.48
CA SER A 61 7.60 -9.29 1.99
C SER A 61 7.83 -8.01 1.20
N PRO A 62 8.49 -6.99 1.78
CA PRO A 62 8.86 -5.78 1.05
C PRO A 62 9.70 -6.07 -0.21
N VAL A 63 10.57 -7.09 -0.16
CA VAL A 63 11.39 -7.51 -1.30
C VAL A 63 10.51 -8.05 -2.44
N ALA A 64 9.58 -8.96 -2.14
CA ALA A 64 8.69 -9.52 -3.16
C ALA A 64 7.80 -8.46 -3.81
N MET A 65 7.34 -7.46 -3.04
CA MET A 65 6.57 -6.34 -3.60
C MET A 65 7.45 -5.40 -4.44
N ALA A 66 8.70 -5.16 -4.02
CA ALA A 66 9.64 -4.36 -4.79
C ALA A 66 10.00 -5.04 -6.11
N GLU A 67 10.17 -6.36 -6.12
CA GLU A 67 10.39 -7.16 -7.34
C GLU A 67 9.23 -7.01 -8.32
N GLU A 68 7.99 -7.02 -7.85
CA GLU A 68 6.80 -6.79 -8.69
C GLU A 68 6.82 -5.39 -9.33
N VAL A 69 7.22 -4.36 -8.58
CA VAL A 69 7.38 -3.00 -9.12
C VAL A 69 8.52 -2.94 -10.13
N ILE A 70 9.67 -3.55 -9.84
CA ILE A 70 10.83 -3.58 -10.74
C ILE A 70 10.49 -4.29 -12.05
N SER A 71 9.82 -5.44 -11.99
CA SER A 71 9.38 -6.19 -13.16
C SER A 71 8.49 -5.33 -14.05
N TYR A 72 7.50 -4.64 -13.47
CA TYR A 72 6.66 -3.71 -14.25
C TYR A 72 7.48 -2.61 -14.93
N LEU A 73 8.45 -2.02 -14.22
CA LEU A 73 9.27 -0.95 -14.77
C LEU A 73 10.18 -1.45 -15.90
N GLN A 74 10.74 -2.65 -15.79
CA GLN A 74 11.52 -3.30 -16.85
C GLN A 74 10.64 -3.60 -18.08
N ASP A 75 9.46 -4.18 -17.87
CA ASP A 75 8.52 -4.52 -18.95
C ASP A 75 8.03 -3.28 -19.72
N LYS A 76 7.96 -2.14 -19.05
CA LYS A 76 7.62 -0.85 -19.68
C LYS A 76 8.82 -0.09 -20.25
N GLY A 77 10.03 -0.65 -20.15
CA GLY A 77 11.27 -0.05 -20.65
C GLY A 77 11.74 1.16 -19.85
N PHE A 78 11.30 1.30 -18.59
CA PHE A 78 11.79 2.35 -17.67
C PHE A 78 13.12 1.99 -17.03
N LEU A 79 13.48 0.70 -17.01
CA LEU A 79 14.74 0.18 -16.51
C LEU A 79 15.40 -0.67 -17.60
N GLU A 80 16.73 -0.59 -17.70
CA GLU A 80 17.49 -1.51 -18.56
C GLU A 80 17.55 -2.90 -17.90
N ASN A 81 17.49 -3.95 -18.72
CA ASN A 81 17.74 -5.31 -18.26
C ASN A 81 19.25 -5.47 -18.08
N HIS A 82 19.72 -5.64 -16.84
CA HIS A 82 21.09 -6.01 -16.53
C HIS A 82 21.27 -7.53 -16.53
#